data_AF-A0A2R6AS37-F1
#
_entry.id   AF-A0A2R6AS37-F1
#
_cell.length_a   1.000
_cell.length_b   1.000
_cell.length_c   1.000
_cell.angle_alpha   90.00
_cell.angle_beta   90.00
_cell.angle_gamma   90.00
#
_symmetry.space_group_name_H-M   'P 1'
#
loop_
_entity.id
_entity.type
_entity.pdbx_description
1 polymer ?
#
loop_
_entity_poly.entity_id
_entity_poly.type
_entity_poly.pdbx_seq_one_letter_code
_entity_poly.pdbx_strand_id
1 'polypeptide(L)'
;MTALSFESLRLLAEQNPALCLKALKKIEISAAKNGDVKTLEELNQLRNYTFSKLHTKLPIKLARPEVLFLFVIFSFLVAVFAGVYTKGEIRLFALLFCVGLNVLFAHPFGHALVAELTGIRISGFYLAGKAKIEPTLLYEVVSYHKAQPEKRFWFHLAGVLSTLLCLALLALCVFVTNYALYERIFVVLLFIFASFSEVFNSTKKGDIARANAQLRCH
;
A
#
# COMPACT_ATOMS: atom_id res chain seq x y z
N MET A 1 8.23 -23.93 -22.27
CA MET A 1 7.08 -23.00 -22.32
C MET A 1 7.34 -22.07 -23.49
N THR A 2 6.53 -22.15 -24.55
CA THR A 2 6.54 -21.17 -25.64
C THR A 2 6.36 -19.77 -25.04
N ALA A 3 7.23 -18.83 -25.39
CA ALA A 3 7.12 -17.46 -24.92
C ALA A 3 5.77 -16.90 -25.39
N LEU A 4 4.89 -16.56 -24.44
CA LEU A 4 3.66 -15.85 -24.76
C LEU A 4 4.04 -14.50 -25.38
N SER A 5 3.54 -14.21 -26.57
CA SER A 5 3.72 -12.90 -27.18
C SER A 5 2.96 -11.84 -26.35
N PHE A 6 3.40 -10.58 -26.42
CA PHE A 6 2.68 -9.49 -25.77
C PHE A 6 1.24 -9.35 -26.26
N GLU A 7 0.96 -9.74 -27.50
CA GLU A 7 -0.40 -9.78 -28.03
C GLU A 7 -1.26 -10.84 -27.33
N SER A 8 -0.72 -12.04 -27.11
CA SER A 8 -1.39 -13.06 -26.30
C SER A 8 -1.63 -12.60 -24.87
N LEU A 9 -0.69 -11.84 -24.28
CA LEU A 9 -0.86 -11.29 -22.93
C LEU A 9 -1.90 -10.16 -22.87
N ARG A 10 -2.04 -9.35 -23.93
CA ARG A 10 -3.11 -8.36 -24.07
C ARG A 10 -4.47 -9.01 -24.16
N LEU A 11 -4.63 -10.04 -25.00
CA LEU A 11 -5.86 -10.83 -25.06
C LEU A 11 -6.19 -11.46 -23.71
N LEU A 12 -5.19 -11.99 -23.01
CA LEU A 12 -5.37 -12.53 -21.67
C LEU A 12 -5.76 -11.45 -20.65
N ALA A 13 -5.27 -10.22 -20.80
CA ALA A 13 -5.65 -9.10 -19.94
C ALA A 13 -7.13 -8.72 -20.09
N GLU A 14 -7.72 -8.87 -21.29
CA GLU A 14 -9.15 -8.69 -21.50
C GLU A 14 -9.97 -9.84 -20.91
N GLN A 15 -9.58 -11.07 -21.21
CA GLN A 15 -10.39 -12.25 -20.90
C GLN A 15 -10.28 -12.65 -19.43
N ASN A 16 -9.08 -12.57 -18.85
CA ASN A 16 -8.80 -12.96 -17.49
C ASN A 16 -7.65 -12.13 -16.89
N PRO A 17 -7.91 -10.86 -16.52
CA PRO A 17 -6.88 -9.96 -16.04
C PRO A 17 -6.14 -10.47 -14.80
N ALA A 18 -6.82 -11.22 -13.92
CA ALA A 18 -6.20 -11.81 -12.73
C ALA A 18 -5.14 -12.88 -13.09
N LEU A 19 -5.43 -13.71 -14.10
CA LEU A 19 -4.47 -14.68 -14.64
C LEU A 19 -3.33 -13.98 -15.37
N CYS A 20 -3.63 -12.90 -16.13
CA CYS A 20 -2.63 -12.08 -16.79
C CYS A 20 -1.61 -11.52 -15.78
N LEU A 21 -2.04 -10.92 -14.66
CA LEU A 21 -1.11 -10.40 -13.64
C LEU A 21 -0.14 -11.46 -13.09
N LYS A 22 -0.62 -12.71 -12.91
CA LYS A 22 0.24 -13.83 -12.49
C LYS A 22 1.29 -14.19 -13.55
N ALA A 23 0.90 -14.17 -14.82
CA ALA A 23 1.81 -14.42 -15.94
C ALA A 23 2.86 -13.31 -16.05
N LEU A 24 2.44 -12.04 -16.01
CA LEU A 24 3.33 -10.87 -16.08
C LEU A 24 4.40 -10.93 -14.99
N LYS A 25 4.08 -11.35 -13.77
CA LYS A 25 5.08 -11.42 -12.69
C LYS A 25 6.21 -12.41 -12.97
N LYS A 26 5.92 -13.54 -13.64
CA LYS A 26 6.95 -14.53 -14.02
C LYS A 26 7.88 -13.96 -15.10
N ILE A 27 7.32 -13.27 -16.09
CA ILE A 27 8.08 -12.64 -17.18
C ILE A 27 8.93 -11.50 -16.63
N GLU A 28 8.38 -10.70 -15.70
CA GLU A 28 9.09 -9.60 -15.03
C GLU A 28 10.38 -10.09 -14.35
N ILE A 29 10.33 -11.20 -13.60
CA ILE A 29 11.50 -11.77 -12.92
C ILE A 29 12.56 -12.20 -13.94
N SER A 30 12.15 -12.86 -15.02
CA SER A 30 13.08 -13.30 -16.07
C SER A 30 13.71 -12.12 -16.80
N ALA A 31 12.93 -11.10 -17.18
CA ALA A 31 13.40 -9.91 -17.87
C ALA A 31 14.35 -9.10 -16.97
N ALA A 32 14.04 -8.95 -15.69
CA ALA A 32 14.90 -8.27 -14.72
C ALA A 32 16.24 -8.98 -14.55
N LYS A 33 16.25 -10.32 -14.44
CA LYS A 33 17.48 -11.12 -14.35
C LYS A 33 18.36 -10.95 -15.60
N ASN A 34 17.74 -10.82 -16.76
CA ASN A 34 18.45 -10.69 -18.04
C ASN A 34 18.79 -9.23 -18.41
N GLY A 35 18.40 -8.24 -17.59
CA GLY A 35 18.59 -6.83 -17.90
C GLY A 35 17.80 -6.33 -19.12
N ASP A 36 16.71 -7.01 -19.50
CA ASP A 36 15.91 -6.67 -20.68
C ASP A 36 14.96 -5.49 -20.38
N VAL A 37 15.51 -4.28 -20.48
CA VAL A 37 14.80 -3.04 -20.18
C VAL A 37 13.56 -2.87 -21.06
N LYS A 38 13.63 -3.23 -22.36
CA LYS A 38 12.52 -3.08 -23.29
C LYS A 38 11.32 -3.92 -22.86
N THR A 39 11.55 -5.18 -22.52
CA THR A 39 10.48 -6.04 -21.99
C THR A 39 9.90 -5.49 -20.69
N LEU A 40 10.74 -4.94 -19.78
CA LEU A 40 10.25 -4.34 -18.53
C LEU A 40 9.37 -3.09 -18.77
N GLU A 41 9.66 -2.28 -19.79
CA GLU A 41 8.82 -1.14 -20.18
C GLU A 41 7.46 -1.59 -20.74
N GLU A 42 7.46 -2.58 -21.64
CA GLU A 42 6.24 -3.16 -22.20
C GLU A 42 5.38 -3.82 -21.10
N LEU A 43 6.01 -4.53 -20.17
CA LEU A 43 5.35 -5.09 -18.98
C LEU A 43 4.74 -4.00 -18.11
N ASN A 44 5.40 -2.85 -17.94
CA ASN A 44 4.88 -1.76 -17.11
C ASN A 44 3.58 -1.18 -17.69
N GLN A 45 3.52 -0.99 -19.01
CA GLN A 45 2.32 -0.53 -19.70
C GLN A 45 1.19 -1.55 -19.56
N LEU A 46 1.47 -2.82 -19.86
CA LEU A 46 0.48 -3.88 -19.79
C LEU A 46 0.00 -4.13 -18.35
N ARG A 47 0.88 -4.02 -17.36
CA ARG A 47 0.50 -4.15 -15.94
C ARG A 47 -0.46 -3.07 -15.50
N ASN A 48 -0.21 -1.81 -15.89
CA ASN A 48 -1.13 -0.70 -15.62
C ASN A 48 -2.49 -0.91 -16.30
N TYR A 49 -2.47 -1.35 -17.55
CA TYR A 49 -3.68 -1.69 -18.30
C TYR A 49 -4.49 -2.77 -17.58
N THR A 50 -3.88 -3.90 -17.27
CA THR A 50 -4.51 -5.02 -16.59
C THR A 50 -5.02 -4.65 -15.19
N PHE A 51 -4.27 -3.82 -14.44
CA PHE A 51 -4.73 -3.32 -13.14
C PHE A 51 -6.00 -2.46 -13.27
N SER A 52 -6.06 -1.60 -14.28
CA SER A 52 -7.23 -0.73 -14.51
C SER A 52 -8.50 -1.50 -14.88
N LYS A 53 -8.38 -2.72 -15.41
CA LYS A 53 -9.51 -3.62 -15.67
C LYS A 53 -10.07 -4.25 -14.39
N LEU A 54 -9.23 -4.46 -13.38
CA LEU A 54 -9.61 -5.07 -12.10
C LEU A 54 -10.03 -4.06 -11.05
N HIS A 55 -9.44 -2.87 -11.08
CA HIS A 55 -9.45 -1.92 -9.97
C HIS A 55 -9.80 -0.51 -10.42
N THR A 56 -10.38 0.26 -9.51
CA THR A 56 -10.76 1.65 -9.79
C THR A 56 -9.50 2.51 -9.75
N LYS A 57 -9.10 3.08 -10.90
CA LYS A 57 -7.95 3.97 -10.98
C LYS A 57 -8.28 5.31 -10.31
N LEU A 58 -7.42 5.74 -9.40
CA LEU A 58 -7.47 7.05 -8.76
C LEU A 58 -6.54 8.03 -9.49
N PRO A 59 -6.76 9.35 -9.36
CA PRO A 59 -5.82 10.34 -9.82
C PRO A 59 -4.43 10.10 -9.21
N ILE A 60 -3.39 9.99 -10.04
CA ILE A 60 -2.02 9.73 -9.58
C ILE A 60 -1.50 10.82 -8.62
N LYS A 61 -2.04 12.04 -8.69
CA LYS A 61 -1.72 13.13 -7.76
C LYS A 61 -2.05 12.76 -6.30
N LEU A 62 -3.00 11.86 -6.06
CA LEU A 62 -3.32 11.38 -4.72
C LEU A 62 -2.28 10.39 -4.17
N ALA A 63 -1.39 9.85 -5.01
CA ALA A 63 -0.29 9.00 -4.57
C ALA A 63 0.93 9.80 -4.09
N ARG A 64 0.90 11.13 -4.18
CA ARG A 64 1.98 12.00 -3.71
C ARG A 64 2.06 11.90 -2.17
N PRO A 65 3.24 11.67 -1.59
CA PRO A 65 3.36 11.45 -0.15
C PRO A 65 2.88 12.65 0.68
N GLU A 66 3.06 13.88 0.22
CA GLU A 66 2.52 15.07 0.89
C GLU A 66 0.98 15.09 0.92
N VAL A 67 0.31 14.59 -0.13
CA VAL A 67 -1.16 14.51 -0.15
C VAL A 67 -1.64 13.42 0.81
N LEU A 68 -0.99 12.26 0.80
CA LEU A 68 -1.31 11.16 1.71
C LEU A 68 -1.02 11.56 3.17
N PHE A 69 0.08 12.27 3.41
CA PHE A 69 0.45 12.83 4.71
C PHE A 69 -0.61 13.80 5.22
N LEU A 70 -1.17 14.66 4.37
CA LEU A 70 -2.25 15.57 4.75
C LEU A 70 -3.49 14.79 5.26
N PHE A 71 -3.88 13.69 4.61
CA PHE A 71 -4.99 12.86 5.11
C PHE A 71 -4.68 12.22 6.47
N VAL A 72 -3.45 11.74 6.66
CA VAL A 72 -3.00 11.16 7.93
C VAL A 72 -2.99 12.22 9.04
N ILE A 73 -2.39 13.39 8.81
CA ILE A 73 -2.37 14.48 9.78
C ILE A 73 -3.77 15.00 10.09
N PHE A 74 -4.61 15.17 9.07
CA PHE A 74 -6.00 15.57 9.27
C PHE A 74 -6.74 14.60 10.20
N SER A 75 -6.51 13.29 10.06
CA SER A 75 -7.10 12.30 10.97
C SER A 75 -6.68 12.51 12.43
N PHE A 76 -5.41 12.83 12.70
CA PHE A 76 -4.95 13.08 14.08
C PHE A 76 -5.55 14.36 14.65
N LEU A 77 -5.64 15.42 13.84
CA LEU A 77 -6.26 16.68 14.25
C LEU A 77 -7.74 16.48 14.61
N VAL A 78 -8.48 15.72 13.80
CA VAL A 78 -9.88 15.38 14.07
C VAL A 78 -10.01 14.54 15.35
N ALA A 79 -9.13 13.55 15.56
CA ALA A 79 -9.14 12.73 16.76
C ALA A 79 -8.90 13.57 18.03
N VAL A 80 -7.89 14.45 18.01
CA VAL A 80 -7.61 15.34 19.15
C VAL A 80 -8.77 16.31 19.39
N PHE A 81 -9.27 16.95 18.33
CA PHE A 81 -10.39 17.89 18.44
C PHE A 81 -11.65 17.20 19.01
N ALA A 82 -12.01 16.03 18.49
CA ALA A 82 -13.15 15.27 18.99
C ALA A 82 -12.94 14.82 20.45
N GLY A 83 -11.74 14.35 20.79
CA GLY A 83 -11.39 13.95 22.15
C GLY A 83 -11.48 15.09 23.16
N VAL A 84 -11.24 16.33 22.76
CA VAL A 84 -11.29 17.51 23.65
C VAL A 84 -12.68 18.14 23.70
N TYR A 85 -13.33 18.32 22.55
CA TYR A 85 -14.49 19.21 22.42
C TYR A 85 -15.82 18.50 22.20
N THR A 86 -15.83 17.20 21.90
CA THR A 86 -17.08 16.46 21.65
C THR A 86 -17.29 15.34 22.66
N LYS A 87 -18.52 14.82 22.69
CA LYS A 87 -18.96 13.77 23.63
C LYS A 87 -19.91 12.80 22.94
N GLY A 88 -20.12 11.65 23.58
CA GLY A 88 -21.10 10.65 23.14
C GLY A 88 -20.84 10.17 21.71
N GLU A 89 -21.92 10.03 20.94
CA GLU A 89 -21.90 9.41 19.62
C GLU A 89 -21.08 10.18 18.58
N ILE A 90 -21.07 11.52 18.66
CA ILE A 90 -20.29 12.36 17.73
C ILE A 90 -18.79 12.05 17.87
N ARG A 91 -18.31 11.87 19.10
CA ARG A 91 -16.91 11.53 19.38
C ARG A 91 -16.56 10.14 18.87
N LEU A 92 -17.45 9.18 19.07
CA LEU A 92 -17.28 7.81 18.57
C LEU A 92 -17.25 7.79 17.03
N PHE A 93 -18.16 8.50 16.37
CA PHE A 93 -18.18 8.62 14.91
C PHE A 93 -16.89 9.25 14.37
N ALA A 94 -16.42 10.34 15.00
CA ALA A 94 -15.15 10.97 14.64
C ALA A 94 -13.98 10.00 14.81
N LEU A 95 -13.96 9.19 15.87
CA LEU A 95 -12.91 8.17 16.07
C LEU A 95 -12.93 7.10 14.97
N LEU A 96 -14.11 6.57 14.63
CA LEU A 96 -14.25 5.58 13.56
C LEU A 96 -13.83 6.15 12.20
N PHE A 97 -14.17 7.41 11.93
CA PHE A 97 -13.71 8.13 10.76
C PHE A 97 -12.18 8.25 10.72
N CYS A 98 -11.54 8.62 11.84
CA CYS A 98 -10.10 8.72 11.94
C CYS A 98 -9.41 7.36 11.76
N VAL A 99 -9.98 6.29 12.30
CA VAL A 99 -9.52 4.92 12.06
C VAL A 99 -9.59 4.57 10.58
N GLY A 100 -10.71 4.86 9.92
CA GLY A 100 -10.87 4.65 8.48
C GLY A 100 -9.81 5.38 7.66
N LEU A 101 -9.57 6.67 7.96
CA LEU A 101 -8.52 7.44 7.29
C LEU A 101 -7.12 6.83 7.51
N ASN A 102 -6.76 6.46 8.75
CA ASN A 102 -5.45 5.87 9.03
C ASN A 102 -5.26 4.54 8.29
N VAL A 103 -6.25 3.65 8.32
CA VAL A 103 -6.17 2.36 7.64
C VAL A 103 -6.05 2.53 6.13
N LEU A 104 -6.76 3.50 5.55
CA LEU A 104 -6.73 3.74 4.10
C LEU A 104 -5.44 4.44 3.64
N PHE A 105 -4.95 5.44 4.38
CA PHE A 105 -3.91 6.34 3.88
C PHE A 105 -2.53 6.14 4.50
N ALA A 106 -2.40 5.57 5.71
CA ALA A 106 -1.09 5.39 6.33
C ALA A 106 -0.21 4.39 5.56
N HIS A 107 -0.80 3.29 5.09
CA HIS A 107 -0.06 2.27 4.35
C HIS A 107 0.49 2.78 3.00
N PRO A 108 -0.34 3.34 2.07
CA PRO A 108 0.18 3.91 0.84
C PRO A 108 1.10 5.11 1.10
N PHE A 109 0.92 5.87 2.19
CA PHE A 109 1.83 6.96 2.56
C PHE A 109 3.26 6.45 2.75
N GLY A 110 3.45 5.37 3.52
CA GLY A 110 4.77 4.79 3.74
C GLY A 110 5.47 4.38 2.44
N HIS A 111 4.74 3.68 1.58
CA HIS A 111 5.21 3.28 0.24
C HIS A 111 5.56 4.48 -0.64
N ALA A 112 4.70 5.50 -0.69
CA ALA A 112 4.91 6.70 -1.49
C ALA A 112 6.14 7.50 -1.02
N LEU A 113 6.29 7.65 0.31
CA LEU A 113 7.42 8.36 0.89
C LEU A 113 8.75 7.66 0.55
N VAL A 114 8.83 6.35 0.77
CA VAL A 114 10.06 5.62 0.46
C VAL A 114 10.30 5.52 -1.04
N ALA A 115 9.25 5.42 -1.86
CA ALA A 115 9.36 5.52 -3.31
C ALA A 115 10.06 6.83 -3.76
N GLU A 116 9.62 7.97 -3.22
CA GLU A 116 10.23 9.27 -3.50
C GLU A 116 11.70 9.32 -3.04
N LEU A 117 11.99 8.90 -1.80
CA LEU A 117 13.34 8.91 -1.24
C LEU A 117 14.32 7.96 -1.96
N THR A 118 13.82 6.88 -2.54
CA THR A 118 14.65 5.86 -3.19
C THR A 118 14.75 6.00 -4.71
N GLY A 119 13.89 6.82 -5.31
CA GLY A 119 13.76 6.97 -6.77
C GLY A 119 12.94 5.88 -7.45
N ILE A 120 12.21 5.05 -6.70
CA ILE A 120 11.24 4.09 -7.27
C ILE A 120 10.01 4.88 -7.70
N ARG A 121 9.72 4.91 -9.00
CA ARG A 121 8.58 5.70 -9.50
C ARG A 121 7.27 4.96 -9.25
N ILE A 122 6.19 5.69 -8.99
CA ILE A 122 4.83 5.17 -8.94
C ILE A 122 4.17 5.40 -10.31
N SER A 123 3.64 4.33 -10.90
CA SER A 123 2.96 4.35 -12.21
C SER A 123 1.44 4.38 -12.11
N GLY A 124 0.86 4.02 -10.96
CA GLY A 124 -0.59 4.04 -10.76
C GLY A 124 -1.01 4.02 -9.29
N PHE A 125 -2.23 4.50 -9.04
CA PHE A 125 -2.89 4.44 -7.75
C PHE A 125 -4.30 3.91 -7.96
N TYR A 126 -4.69 2.89 -7.22
CA TYR A 126 -5.92 2.16 -7.45
C TYR A 126 -6.64 1.85 -6.13
N LEU A 127 -7.96 1.75 -6.16
CA LEU A 127 -8.72 1.08 -5.11
C LEU A 127 -8.90 -0.39 -5.48
N ALA A 128 -8.18 -1.25 -4.75
CA ALA A 128 -8.12 -2.69 -4.95
C ALA A 128 -8.89 -3.46 -3.86
N GLY A 129 -8.67 -4.76 -3.80
CA GLY A 129 -9.41 -5.68 -2.93
C GLY A 129 -10.78 -6.05 -3.51
N LYS A 130 -11.48 -6.98 -2.84
CA LYS A 130 -12.80 -7.47 -3.28
C LYS A 130 -13.85 -6.36 -3.27
N ALA A 131 -13.80 -5.50 -2.25
CA ALA A 131 -14.70 -4.36 -2.11
C ALA A 131 -14.24 -3.11 -2.88
N LYS A 132 -13.07 -3.14 -3.55
CA LYS A 132 -12.48 -1.99 -4.27
C LYS A 132 -12.38 -0.74 -3.40
N ILE A 133 -11.86 -0.91 -2.19
CA ILE A 133 -11.64 0.16 -1.22
C ILE A 133 -10.19 0.24 -0.73
N GLU A 134 -9.36 -0.76 -1.02
CA GLU A 134 -7.99 -0.84 -0.50
C GLU A 134 -7.04 0.00 -1.37
N PRO A 135 -6.49 1.11 -0.88
CA PRO A 135 -5.63 1.95 -1.69
C PRO A 135 -4.31 1.23 -1.98
N THR A 136 -4.02 1.04 -3.27
CA THR A 136 -2.89 0.25 -3.76
C THR A 136 -2.06 1.08 -4.73
N LEU A 137 -0.77 1.20 -4.41
CA LEU A 137 0.20 1.84 -5.28
C LEU A 137 0.85 0.81 -6.20
N LEU A 138 0.93 1.15 -7.48
CA LEU A 138 1.64 0.38 -8.47
C LEU A 138 2.95 1.10 -8.78
N TYR A 139 4.09 0.52 -8.43
CA TYR A 139 5.39 1.06 -8.84
C TYR A 139 5.57 0.94 -10.36
N GLU A 140 6.60 1.59 -10.90
CA GLU A 140 7.03 1.42 -12.28
C GLU A 140 8.13 0.35 -12.33
N VAL A 141 7.96 -0.65 -13.20
CA VAL A 141 8.79 -1.88 -13.21
C VAL A 141 10.28 -1.57 -13.37
N VAL A 142 10.64 -0.66 -14.27
CA VAL A 142 12.04 -0.36 -14.60
C VAL A 142 12.75 0.34 -13.43
N SER A 143 12.18 1.44 -12.89
CA SER A 143 12.78 2.12 -11.73
C SER A 143 12.88 1.22 -10.51
N TYR A 144 11.89 0.35 -10.29
CA TYR A 144 11.94 -0.64 -9.21
C TYR A 144 13.13 -1.59 -9.36
N HIS A 145 13.33 -2.23 -10.52
CA HIS A 145 14.44 -3.18 -10.69
C HIS A 145 15.82 -2.52 -10.81
N LYS A 146 15.88 -1.24 -11.22
CA LYS A 146 17.12 -0.43 -11.16
C LYS A 146 17.51 -0.05 -9.73
N ALA A 147 16.56 0.05 -8.80
CA ALA A 147 16.87 0.38 -7.41
C ALA A 147 17.65 -0.75 -6.74
N GLN A 148 18.60 -0.39 -5.88
CA GLN A 148 19.37 -1.36 -5.08
C GLN A 148 18.44 -2.19 -4.18
N PRO A 149 18.77 -3.45 -3.86
CA PRO A 149 17.85 -4.33 -3.13
C PRO A 149 17.51 -3.82 -1.72
N GLU A 150 18.41 -3.11 -1.06
CA GLU A 150 18.15 -2.43 0.23
C GLU A 150 17.03 -1.38 0.08
N LYS A 151 17.04 -0.61 -1.01
CA LYS A 151 15.98 0.37 -1.31
C LYS A 151 14.64 -0.32 -1.54
N ARG A 152 14.64 -1.47 -2.24
CA ARG A 152 13.44 -2.27 -2.47
C ARG A 152 12.93 -2.92 -1.17
N PHE A 153 13.83 -3.34 -0.28
CA PHE A 153 13.50 -3.84 1.05
C PHE A 153 12.72 -2.77 1.84
N TRP A 154 13.28 -1.57 1.92
CA TRP A 154 12.63 -0.46 2.63
C TRP A 154 11.31 -0.06 1.99
N PHE A 155 11.25 -0.04 0.65
CA PHE A 155 10.00 0.24 -0.07
C PHE A 155 8.89 -0.70 0.37
N HIS A 156 9.11 -2.03 0.34
CA HIS A 156 8.09 -2.98 0.77
C HIS A 156 7.76 -2.84 2.25
N LEU A 157 8.75 -2.65 3.12
CA LEU A 157 8.52 -2.60 4.56
C LEU A 157 7.81 -1.31 5.03
N ALA A 158 7.95 -0.21 4.28
CA ALA A 158 7.51 1.11 4.70
C ALA A 158 6.01 1.22 4.95
N GLY A 159 5.18 0.58 4.11
CA GLY A 159 3.73 0.61 4.31
C GLY A 159 3.30 0.02 5.65
N VAL A 160 3.90 -1.12 6.04
CA VAL A 160 3.63 -1.78 7.33
C VAL A 160 4.08 -0.90 8.50
N LEU A 161 5.31 -0.38 8.45
CA LEU A 161 5.84 0.48 9.52
C LEU A 161 5.00 1.74 9.69
N SER A 162 4.60 2.36 8.59
CA SER A 162 3.76 3.56 8.60
C SER A 162 2.38 3.28 9.22
N THR A 163 1.72 2.18 8.85
CA THR A 163 0.43 1.79 9.45
C THR A 163 0.55 1.58 10.95
N LEU A 164 1.54 0.82 11.40
CA LEU A 164 1.71 0.52 12.83
C LEU A 164 2.07 1.78 13.63
N LEU A 165 2.96 2.62 13.10
CA LEU A 165 3.30 3.90 13.73
C LEU A 165 2.07 4.80 13.84
N CYS A 166 1.29 4.94 12.77
CA CYS A 166 0.11 5.80 12.77
C CYS A 166 -0.98 5.30 13.73
N LEU A 167 -1.20 3.98 13.83
CA LEU A 167 -2.12 3.41 14.81
C LEU A 167 -1.64 3.60 16.26
N ALA A 168 -0.34 3.48 16.51
CA ALA A 168 0.24 3.75 17.83
C ALA A 168 0.08 5.24 18.21
N LEU A 169 0.33 6.16 17.27
CA LEU A 169 0.11 7.60 17.48
C LEU A 169 -1.37 7.93 17.67
N LEU A 170 -2.27 7.30 16.92
CA LEU A 170 -3.72 7.46 17.11
C LEU A 170 -4.14 7.01 18.51
N ALA A 171 -3.63 5.86 18.97
CA ALA A 171 -3.88 5.39 20.33
C ALA A 171 -3.39 6.42 21.35
N LEU A 172 -2.17 6.96 21.18
CA LEU A 172 -1.64 8.01 22.04
C LEU A 172 -2.57 9.23 22.09
N CYS A 173 -3.01 9.75 20.94
CA CYS A 173 -3.98 10.86 20.87
C CYS A 173 -5.26 10.58 21.67
N VAL A 174 -5.78 9.35 21.59
CA VAL A 174 -6.98 8.91 22.30
C VAL A 174 -6.75 8.80 23.81
N PHE A 175 -5.55 8.40 24.25
CA PHE A 175 -5.20 8.31 25.67
C PHE A 175 -4.98 9.66 26.34
N VAL A 176 -4.38 10.63 25.64
CA VAL A 176 -4.07 11.96 26.19
C VAL A 176 -5.24 12.94 26.13
N THR A 177 -6.41 12.49 25.66
CA THR A 177 -7.65 13.29 25.56
C THR A 177 -8.83 12.61 26.26
N ASN A 178 -10.03 13.21 26.22
CA ASN A 178 -11.16 12.80 27.06
C ASN A 178 -12.00 11.64 26.49
N TYR A 179 -11.42 10.78 25.66
CA TYR A 179 -12.08 9.56 25.19
C TYR A 179 -12.41 8.62 26.36
N ALA A 180 -13.54 7.94 26.26
CA ALA A 180 -13.99 6.95 27.23
C ALA A 180 -13.08 5.71 27.20
N LEU A 181 -13.11 4.94 28.29
CA LEU A 181 -12.25 3.76 28.42
C LEU A 181 -12.45 2.74 27.30
N TYR A 182 -13.70 2.50 26.86
CA TYR A 182 -13.98 1.55 25.78
C TYR A 182 -13.41 2.02 24.43
N GLU A 183 -13.37 3.34 24.17
CA GLU A 183 -12.78 3.92 22.95
C GLU A 183 -11.25 3.76 22.94
N ARG A 184 -10.62 3.94 24.11
CA ARG A 184 -9.18 3.67 24.32
C ARG A 184 -8.84 2.20 24.12
N ILE A 185 -9.63 1.29 24.70
CA ILE A 185 -9.45 -0.16 24.54
C ILE A 185 -9.60 -0.54 23.06
N PHE A 186 -10.61 0.02 22.37
CA PHE A 186 -10.84 -0.25 20.95
C PHE A 186 -9.63 0.06 20.07
N VAL A 187 -9.00 1.23 20.23
CA VAL A 187 -7.81 1.59 19.41
C VAL A 187 -6.59 0.74 19.75
N VAL A 188 -6.43 0.32 21.01
CA VAL A 188 -5.36 -0.61 21.41
C VAL A 188 -5.59 -1.99 20.77
N LEU A 189 -6.81 -2.52 20.86
CA LEU A 189 -7.16 -3.78 20.21
C LEU A 189 -6.97 -3.72 18.70
N LEU A 190 -7.30 -2.59 18.08
CA LEU A 190 -7.06 -2.36 16.65
C LEU A 190 -5.56 -2.39 16.32
N PHE A 191 -4.71 -1.70 17.09
CA PHE A 191 -3.26 -1.73 16.90
C PHE A 191 -2.69 -3.15 17.05
N ILE A 192 -3.13 -3.88 18.07
CA ILE A 192 -2.73 -5.28 18.31
C ILE A 192 -3.17 -6.15 17.13
N PHE A 193 -4.43 -6.04 16.71
CA PHE A 193 -4.96 -6.80 15.58
C PHE A 193 -4.22 -6.50 14.27
N ALA A 194 -3.95 -5.23 13.98
CA ALA A 194 -3.17 -4.83 12.81
C ALA A 194 -1.76 -5.43 12.84
N SER A 195 -1.09 -5.38 14.00
CA SER A 195 0.24 -5.98 14.19
C SER A 195 0.23 -7.48 13.93
N PHE A 196 -0.73 -8.21 14.49
CA PHE A 196 -0.87 -9.64 14.24
C PHE A 196 -1.21 -9.94 12.79
N SER A 197 -2.13 -9.19 12.17
CA SER A 197 -2.50 -9.36 10.77
C SER A 197 -1.28 -9.27 9.86
N GLU A 198 -0.42 -8.27 10.08
CA GLU A 198 0.83 -8.10 9.32
C GLU A 198 1.80 -9.27 9.54
N VAL A 199 2.01 -9.67 10.79
CA VAL A 199 2.88 -10.81 11.14
C VAL A 199 2.37 -12.13 10.54
N PHE A 200 1.07 -12.42 10.62
CA PHE A 200 0.52 -13.65 10.06
C PHE A 200 0.56 -13.65 8.52
N ASN A 201 0.22 -12.52 7.89
CA ASN A 201 0.28 -12.38 6.42
C ASN A 201 1.72 -12.31 5.87
N SER A 202 2.70 -11.97 6.72
CA SER A 202 4.14 -11.94 6.39
C SER A 202 4.68 -13.26 5.87
N THR A 203 4.05 -14.38 6.23
CA THR A 203 4.59 -15.72 5.95
C THR A 203 4.33 -16.21 4.53
N LYS A 204 3.37 -15.61 3.80
CA LYS A 204 2.91 -16.14 2.51
C LYS A 204 2.93 -15.13 1.37
N LYS A 205 2.44 -13.90 1.59
CA LYS A 205 2.22 -12.92 0.50
C LYS A 205 2.30 -11.44 0.91
N GLY A 206 2.61 -11.15 2.19
CA GLY A 206 2.66 -9.79 2.72
C GLY A 206 3.93 -9.02 2.34
N ASP A 207 3.92 -7.73 2.68
CA ASP A 207 5.01 -6.79 2.43
C ASP A 207 6.31 -7.17 3.14
N ILE A 208 6.23 -7.67 4.37
CA ILE A 208 7.39 -8.22 5.09
C ILE A 208 8.02 -9.40 4.32
N ALA A 209 7.21 -10.28 3.73
CA ALA A 209 7.71 -11.39 2.91
C ALA A 209 8.48 -10.87 1.69
N ARG A 210 7.92 -9.86 1.01
CA ARG A 210 8.51 -9.21 -0.16
C ARG A 210 9.80 -8.49 0.19
N ALA A 211 9.84 -7.81 1.34
CA ALA A 211 11.03 -7.16 1.88
C ALA A 211 12.12 -8.20 2.13
N ASN A 212 11.84 -9.24 2.92
CA ASN A 212 12.79 -10.31 3.24
C ASN A 212 13.32 -11.04 1.98
N ALA A 213 12.49 -11.18 0.95
CA ALA A 213 12.93 -11.75 -0.32
C ALA A 213 14.00 -10.89 -1.02
N GLN A 214 14.03 -9.56 -0.81
CA GLN A 214 15.08 -8.71 -1.39
C GLN A 214 16.45 -8.98 -0.74
N LEU A 215 16.48 -9.28 0.56
CA LEU A 215 17.73 -9.57 1.28
C LEU A 215 18.35 -10.92 0.89
N ARG A 216 17.54 -11.87 0.43
CA ARG A 216 17.99 -13.22 0.02
C ARG A 216 18.52 -13.30 -1.41
N CYS A 217 18.44 -12.21 -2.17
CA CYS A 217 18.93 -12.14 -3.55
C CYS A 217 20.37 -11.62 -3.66
N HIS A 218 21.05 -11.46 -2.52
CA HIS A 218 22.48 -11.25 -2.36
C HIS A 218 23.14 -12.54 -1.89
#